data_AF-A0A954WUY4-F1
#
_entry.id   AF-A0A954WUY4-F1
#
_cell.length_a   1.000
_cell.length_b   1.000
_cell.length_c   1.000
_cell.angle_alpha   90.00
_cell.angle_beta   90.00
_cell.angle_gamma   90.00
#
_symmetry.space_group_name_H-M   'P 1'
#
loop_
_entity.id
_entity.type
_entity.pdbx_description
1 polymer ?
#
loop_
_entity_poly.entity_id
_entity_poly.type
_entity_poly.pdbx_seq_one_letter_code
_entity_poly.pdbx_strand_id
1 'polypeptide(L)'
;MKLNKRKTAIAIVVALTFASTAAAQFYSSSRYRQSPVYQYWYAPVQVAAAQIFAHADYLHSEAERNRSEAARNAAETDAIQIRNSLDRVRSYYTRKEIKRAEMLKQYISQIDRVKYANSQRWQQLAYLPELTGPGAIESGSALNFLLRRLDGTLLTYDLQFRSNQRNDELRAKLPLDPNVIAGLQFRQLRSGGQNFEFNAELGEAFDLSWWPSGLRKSEFDTARELLVNAREDLAEFARDRNQLYEKDFARLNSALSNLWQAFRAYYTRDRIFENANRSYTEYRDAQTFLKSLDSQVFRLESTGNAAAFDGRLRFDLERDGSDLLSLLTFMVQNGLEFAAAKNGNEASYHTTFRMMRDVYALVADSDEALKPEKTREDTVSPGVLELSDPSALLRN
;
A
#
# COMPACT_ATOMS: atom_id res chain seq x y z
N MET A 1 53.92 -24.67 -2.09
CA MET A 1 54.24 -26.11 -2.07
C MET A 1 53.04 -26.92 -1.60
N LYS A 2 52.17 -27.34 -2.53
CA LYS A 2 51.03 -28.24 -2.28
C LYS A 2 51.12 -29.44 -3.22
N LEU A 3 52.08 -30.33 -2.93
CA LEU A 3 52.17 -31.73 -3.36
C LEU A 3 52.63 -32.43 -2.07
N ASN A 4 52.01 -33.48 -1.51
CA ASN A 4 51.95 -34.80 -2.11
C ASN A 4 51.08 -35.80 -1.29
N LYS A 5 50.06 -35.36 -0.54
CA LYS A 5 49.28 -36.29 0.31
C LYS A 5 48.47 -37.35 -0.47
N ARG A 6 48.15 -37.10 -1.75
CA ARG A 6 47.48 -38.09 -2.62
C ARG A 6 48.44 -39.16 -3.17
N LYS A 7 49.75 -38.88 -3.31
CA LYS A 7 50.71 -39.87 -3.83
C LYS A 7 51.10 -40.91 -2.79
N THR A 8 51.14 -40.53 -1.51
CA THR A 8 51.39 -41.48 -0.40
C THR A 8 50.20 -42.40 -0.14
N ALA A 9 48.95 -41.93 -0.27
CA ALA A 9 47.78 -42.79 -0.11
C ALA A 9 47.63 -43.83 -1.25
N ILE A 10 47.94 -43.44 -2.49
CA ILE A 10 47.90 -44.36 -3.64
C ILE A 10 49.05 -45.38 -3.57
N ALA A 11 50.24 -45.00 -3.12
CA ALA A 11 51.36 -45.93 -2.96
C ALA A 11 51.09 -47.03 -1.91
N ILE A 12 50.34 -46.72 -0.83
CA ILE A 12 50.02 -47.69 0.22
C ILE A 12 48.93 -48.68 -0.25
N VAL A 13 47.92 -48.24 -1.00
CA VAL A 13 46.86 -49.11 -1.55
C VAL A 13 47.40 -50.02 -2.66
N VAL A 14 48.33 -49.54 -3.48
CA VAL A 14 49.01 -50.35 -4.52
C VAL A 14 49.96 -51.38 -3.89
N ALA A 15 50.73 -51.03 -2.86
CA ALA A 15 51.61 -51.99 -2.18
C ALA A 15 50.83 -53.13 -1.49
N LEU A 16 49.62 -52.86 -0.96
CA LEU A 16 48.77 -53.87 -0.32
C LEU A 16 48.02 -54.78 -1.32
N THR A 17 47.77 -54.33 -2.55
CA THR A 17 47.10 -55.13 -3.59
C THR A 17 48.06 -56.01 -4.39
N PHE A 18 49.35 -55.64 -4.50
CA PHE A 18 50.37 -56.50 -5.11
C PHE A 18 50.94 -57.55 -4.14
N ALA A 19 50.91 -57.31 -2.83
CA ALA A 19 51.33 -58.30 -1.84
C ALA A 19 50.33 -59.48 -1.72
N SER A 20 49.02 -59.23 -1.88
CA SER A 20 48.00 -60.28 -1.81
C SER A 20 47.93 -61.17 -3.06
N THR A 21 48.26 -60.62 -4.24
CA THR A 21 48.30 -61.40 -5.50
C THR A 21 49.56 -62.27 -5.61
N ALA A 22 50.70 -61.85 -5.05
CA ALA A 22 51.91 -62.68 -5.00
C ALA A 22 51.78 -63.88 -4.02
N ALA A 23 51.04 -63.71 -2.92
CA ALA A 23 50.75 -64.82 -2.00
C ALA A 23 49.73 -65.81 -2.57
N ALA A 24 48.76 -65.37 -3.37
CA ALA A 24 47.77 -66.24 -4.00
C ALA A 24 48.33 -67.07 -5.18
N GLN A 25 49.40 -66.60 -5.84
CA GLN A 25 50.03 -67.35 -6.94
C GLN A 25 51.01 -68.44 -6.50
N PHE A 26 51.53 -68.39 -5.26
CA PHE A 26 52.39 -69.47 -4.74
C PHE A 26 51.62 -70.71 -4.25
N TYR A 27 50.29 -70.64 -4.11
CA TYR A 27 49.48 -71.73 -3.56
C TYR A 27 48.50 -72.40 -4.55
N SER A 28 48.42 -71.94 -5.81
CA SER A 28 47.53 -72.56 -6.81
C SER A 28 48.20 -73.55 -7.77
N SER A 29 49.52 -73.78 -7.67
CA SER A 29 50.28 -74.61 -8.62
C SER A 29 50.94 -75.87 -8.03
N SER A 30 50.37 -76.46 -6.99
CA SER A 30 50.78 -77.81 -6.56
C SER A 30 49.58 -78.75 -6.57
N ARG A 31 49.28 -79.27 -7.77
CA ARG A 31 48.53 -80.53 -7.94
C ARG A 31 49.34 -81.64 -7.27
N TYR A 32 49.14 -81.83 -5.97
CA TYR A 32 49.68 -82.98 -5.25
C TYR A 32 48.94 -84.23 -5.73
N ARG A 33 49.63 -84.99 -6.57
CA ARG A 33 49.37 -86.42 -6.78
C ARG A 33 49.25 -87.08 -5.41
N GLN A 34 48.15 -87.78 -5.21
CA GLN A 34 47.95 -88.69 -4.09
C GLN A 34 49.06 -89.74 -4.11
N SER A 35 49.90 -89.74 -3.07
CA SER A 35 50.71 -90.89 -2.68
C SER A 35 50.22 -91.30 -1.28
N PRO A 36 49.71 -92.53 -1.09
CA PRO A 36 49.36 -93.02 0.22
C PRO A 36 50.63 -93.43 0.96
N VAL A 37 50.57 -93.46 2.30
CA VAL A 37 51.64 -93.85 3.24
C VAL A 37 52.59 -92.71 3.62
N TYR A 38 52.23 -91.96 4.67
CA TYR A 38 53.01 -91.84 5.92
C TYR A 38 52.17 -91.05 6.94
N GLN A 39 51.78 -91.74 8.01
CA GLN A 39 51.02 -91.22 9.14
C GLN A 39 51.92 -90.39 10.07
N TYR A 40 51.42 -89.21 10.42
CA TYR A 40 51.56 -88.51 11.71
C TYR A 40 52.96 -88.33 12.30
N TRP A 41 53.57 -87.17 12.05
CA TRP A 41 54.19 -86.35 13.08
C TRP A 41 53.93 -84.88 12.73
N TYR A 42 52.83 -84.32 13.27
CA TYR A 42 52.60 -82.88 13.23
C TYR A 42 53.73 -82.22 14.03
N ALA A 43 54.63 -81.52 13.34
CA ALA A 43 55.61 -80.69 14.03
C ALA A 43 54.80 -79.66 14.85
N PRO A 44 55.10 -79.44 16.15
CA PRO A 44 54.38 -78.47 16.99
C PRO A 44 54.31 -77.07 16.38
N VAL A 45 55.27 -76.74 15.51
CA VAL A 45 55.31 -75.52 14.69
C VAL A 45 54.14 -75.43 13.69
N GLN A 46 53.72 -76.53 13.07
CA GLN A 46 52.59 -76.53 12.12
C GLN A 46 51.24 -76.35 12.82
N VAL A 47 51.07 -76.93 14.01
CA VAL A 47 49.87 -76.74 14.83
C VAL A 47 49.78 -75.30 15.34
N ALA A 48 50.91 -74.75 15.83
CA ALA A 48 50.97 -73.35 16.23
C ALA A 48 50.71 -72.40 15.05
N ALA A 49 51.27 -72.68 13.87
CA ALA A 49 51.00 -71.90 12.66
C ALA A 49 49.52 -71.97 12.25
N ALA A 50 48.91 -73.16 12.26
CA ALA A 50 47.49 -73.32 11.95
C ALA A 50 46.58 -72.56 12.92
N GLN A 51 46.92 -72.53 14.21
CA GLN A 51 46.20 -71.73 15.21
C GLN A 51 46.35 -70.23 14.97
N ILE A 52 47.55 -69.75 14.62
CA ILE A 52 47.81 -68.34 14.28
C ILE A 52 47.00 -67.94 13.04
N PHE A 53 46.99 -68.76 11.99
CA PHE A 53 46.20 -68.49 10.78
C PHE A 53 44.69 -68.50 11.06
N ALA A 54 44.18 -69.49 11.80
CA ALA A 54 42.77 -69.52 12.19
C ALA A 54 42.36 -68.29 13.02
N HIS A 55 43.22 -67.81 13.90
CA HIS A 55 42.99 -66.58 14.66
C HIS A 55 43.03 -65.33 13.78
N ALA A 56 43.97 -65.27 12.81
CA ALA A 56 44.05 -64.18 11.85
C ALA A 56 42.82 -64.12 10.92
N ASP A 57 42.33 -65.27 10.45
CA ASP A 57 41.11 -65.38 9.62
C ASP A 57 39.87 -64.95 10.41
N TYR A 58 39.77 -65.36 11.67
CA TYR A 58 38.70 -64.91 12.57
C TYR A 58 38.72 -63.38 12.72
N LEU A 59 39.87 -62.78 13.04
CA LEU A 59 40.02 -61.32 13.17
C LEU A 59 39.71 -60.59 11.87
N HIS A 60 40.08 -61.16 10.71
CA HIS A 60 39.74 -60.59 9.41
C HIS A 60 38.23 -60.61 9.17
N SER A 61 37.57 -61.74 9.42
CA SER A 61 36.12 -61.89 9.27
C SER A 61 35.34 -60.95 10.21
N GLU A 62 35.82 -60.77 11.45
CA GLU A 62 35.23 -59.84 12.40
C GLU A 62 35.43 -58.38 11.95
N ALA A 63 36.61 -58.04 11.43
CA ALA A 63 36.87 -56.72 10.87
C ALA A 63 36.01 -56.43 9.62
N GLU A 64 35.81 -57.41 8.73
CA GLU A 64 34.92 -57.29 7.58
C GLU A 64 33.46 -57.12 8.00
N ARG A 65 32.99 -57.91 8.98
CA ARG A 65 31.64 -57.77 9.54
C ARG A 65 31.45 -56.37 10.13
N ASN A 66 32.38 -55.92 10.98
CA ASN A 66 32.32 -54.59 11.61
C ASN A 66 32.34 -53.46 10.58
N ARG A 67 33.13 -53.58 9.49
CA ARG A 67 33.11 -52.62 8.37
C ARG A 67 31.77 -52.63 7.64
N SER A 68 31.19 -53.80 7.41
CA SER A 68 29.90 -53.92 6.73
C SER A 68 28.76 -53.32 7.57
N GLU A 69 28.77 -53.54 8.88
CA GLU A 69 27.81 -52.96 9.83
C GLU A 69 27.99 -51.44 9.92
N ALA A 70 29.24 -50.96 10.01
CA ALA A 70 29.52 -49.52 9.99
C ALA A 70 29.05 -48.86 8.68
N ALA A 71 29.24 -49.51 7.54
CA ALA A 71 28.76 -49.02 6.25
C ALA A 71 27.23 -48.98 6.17
N ARG A 72 26.53 -49.99 6.73
CA ARG A 72 25.07 -50.00 6.83
C ARG A 72 24.56 -48.87 7.72
N ASN A 73 25.13 -48.72 8.92
CA ASN A 73 24.75 -47.66 9.86
C ASN A 73 24.99 -46.26 9.26
N ALA A 74 26.10 -46.08 8.52
CA ALA A 74 26.37 -44.84 7.80
C ALA A 74 25.31 -44.56 6.72
N ALA A 75 24.97 -45.55 5.89
CA ALA A 75 23.94 -45.41 4.86
C ALA A 75 22.55 -45.10 5.44
N GLU A 76 22.17 -45.74 6.55
CA GLU A 76 20.92 -45.44 7.26
C GLU A 76 20.91 -44.01 7.82
N THR A 77 22.02 -43.56 8.39
CA THR A 77 22.18 -42.21 8.91
C THR A 77 22.04 -41.17 7.80
N ASP A 78 22.70 -41.39 6.66
CA ASP A 78 22.61 -40.51 5.49
C ASP A 78 21.18 -40.46 4.95
N ALA A 79 20.49 -41.61 4.86
CA ALA A 79 19.10 -41.66 4.43
C ALA A 79 18.16 -40.86 5.36
N ILE A 80 18.37 -40.95 6.68
CA ILE A 80 17.64 -40.15 7.68
C ILE A 80 17.93 -38.66 7.50
N GLN A 81 19.20 -38.27 7.30
CA GLN A 81 19.57 -36.86 7.08
C GLN A 81 18.93 -36.29 5.82
N ILE A 82 18.95 -37.05 4.71
CA ILE A 82 18.29 -36.65 3.46
C ILE A 82 16.79 -36.47 3.70
N ARG A 83 16.12 -37.42 4.35
CA ARG A 83 14.69 -37.31 4.68
C ARG A 83 14.39 -36.08 5.53
N ASN A 84 15.13 -35.87 6.61
CA ASN A 84 14.98 -34.70 7.48
C ASN A 84 15.19 -33.38 6.72
N SER A 85 16.13 -33.35 5.78
CA SER A 85 16.37 -32.17 4.94
C SER A 85 15.20 -31.88 4.00
N LEU A 86 14.65 -32.91 3.36
CA LEU A 86 13.48 -32.79 2.50
C LEU A 86 12.24 -32.37 3.30
N ASP A 87 12.02 -32.95 4.46
CA ASP A 87 10.89 -32.61 5.34
C ASP A 87 11.00 -31.18 5.86
N ARG A 88 12.22 -30.69 6.14
CA ARG A 88 12.46 -29.29 6.51
C ARG A 88 12.11 -28.34 5.37
N VAL A 89 12.52 -28.66 4.13
CA VAL A 89 12.19 -27.86 2.95
C VAL A 89 10.68 -27.86 2.70
N ARG A 90 10.03 -29.03 2.71
CA ARG A 90 8.58 -29.16 2.58
C ARG A 90 7.86 -28.32 3.64
N SER A 91 8.22 -28.50 4.91
CA SER A 91 7.64 -27.74 6.03
C SER A 91 7.79 -26.24 5.87
N TYR A 92 8.93 -25.77 5.35
CA TYR A 92 9.14 -24.35 5.07
C TYR A 92 8.17 -23.80 4.02
N TYR A 93 8.01 -24.49 2.89
CA TYR A 93 7.09 -24.04 1.83
C TYR A 93 5.63 -24.15 2.25
N THR A 94 5.24 -25.22 2.95
CA THR A 94 3.87 -25.35 3.51
C THR A 94 3.55 -24.20 4.46
N ARG A 95 4.47 -23.82 5.37
CA ARG A 95 4.27 -22.65 6.25
C ARG A 95 4.16 -21.34 5.46
N LYS A 96 4.94 -21.19 4.39
CA LYS A 96 4.90 -20.01 3.53
C LYS A 96 3.56 -19.89 2.79
N GLU A 97 3.01 -21.00 2.31
CA GLU A 97 1.70 -21.07 1.66
C GLU A 97 0.57 -20.75 2.63
N ILE A 98 0.58 -21.36 3.83
CA ILE A 98 -0.39 -21.05 4.89
C ILE A 98 -0.35 -19.55 5.22
N LYS A 99 0.84 -18.98 5.44
CA LYS A 99 1.00 -17.54 5.72
C LYS A 99 0.48 -16.66 4.59
N ARG A 100 0.73 -17.02 3.33
CA ARG A 100 0.18 -16.30 2.17
C ARG A 100 -1.34 -16.36 2.14
N ALA A 101 -1.92 -17.53 2.37
CA ALA A 101 -3.36 -17.70 2.43
C ALA A 101 -3.99 -16.89 3.57
N GLU A 102 -3.38 -16.84 4.75
CA GLU A 102 -3.83 -16.00 5.87
C GLU A 102 -3.74 -14.51 5.55
N MET A 103 -2.63 -14.05 4.96
CA MET A 103 -2.50 -12.64 4.54
C MET A 103 -3.58 -12.28 3.50
N LEU A 104 -3.82 -13.15 2.51
CA LEU A 104 -4.88 -12.93 1.52
C LEU A 104 -6.27 -12.87 2.17
N LYS A 105 -6.58 -13.77 3.12
CA LYS A 105 -7.83 -13.71 3.90
C LYS A 105 -7.97 -12.40 4.66
N GLN A 106 -6.91 -11.92 5.30
CA GLN A 106 -6.91 -10.62 5.98
C GLN A 106 -7.18 -9.47 5.00
N TYR A 107 -6.52 -9.44 3.84
CA TYR A 107 -6.78 -8.43 2.82
C TYR A 107 -8.23 -8.48 2.31
N ILE A 108 -8.77 -9.66 2.02
CA ILE A 108 -10.18 -9.82 1.59
C ILE A 108 -11.12 -9.29 2.67
N SER A 109 -10.92 -9.68 3.94
CA SER A 109 -11.75 -9.19 5.04
C SER A 109 -11.69 -7.67 5.22
N GLN A 110 -10.55 -7.04 4.92
CA GLN A 110 -10.43 -5.58 4.95
C GLN A 110 -11.22 -4.94 3.82
N ILE A 111 -11.17 -5.50 2.61
CA ILE A 111 -11.98 -5.05 1.47
C ILE A 111 -13.47 -5.16 1.81
N ASP A 112 -13.91 -6.29 2.36
CA ASP A 112 -15.32 -6.48 2.74
C ASP A 112 -15.78 -5.51 3.83
N ARG A 113 -14.93 -5.24 4.83
CA ARG A 113 -15.20 -4.21 5.85
C ARG A 113 -15.37 -2.83 5.23
N VAL A 114 -14.53 -2.46 4.27
CA VAL A 114 -14.63 -1.19 3.55
C VAL A 114 -15.90 -1.14 2.70
N LYS A 115 -16.24 -2.22 1.98
CA LYS A 115 -17.49 -2.32 1.21
C LYS A 115 -18.71 -2.18 2.10
N TYR A 116 -18.72 -2.84 3.26
CA TYR A 116 -19.78 -2.70 4.26
C TYR A 116 -19.88 -1.27 4.80
N ALA A 117 -18.76 -0.65 5.15
CA ALA A 117 -18.76 0.75 5.61
C ALA A 117 -19.28 1.71 4.53
N ASN A 118 -18.91 1.47 3.26
CA ASN A 118 -19.40 2.26 2.12
C ASN A 118 -20.90 2.06 1.90
N SER A 119 -21.41 0.84 2.01
CA SER A 119 -22.84 0.55 1.85
C SER A 119 -23.68 1.18 2.95
N GLN A 120 -23.22 1.09 4.21
CA GLN A 120 -23.84 1.79 5.33
C GLN A 120 -23.84 3.31 5.15
N ARG A 121 -22.69 3.88 4.74
CA ARG A 121 -22.57 5.32 4.45
C ARG A 121 -23.49 5.75 3.31
N TRP A 122 -23.59 4.96 2.25
CA TRP A 122 -24.51 5.23 1.15
C TRP A 122 -25.97 5.20 1.62
N GLN A 123 -26.38 4.17 2.39
CA GLN A 123 -27.74 4.10 2.94
C GLN A 123 -28.06 5.33 3.79
N GLN A 124 -27.12 5.76 4.64
CA GLN A 124 -27.28 6.98 5.44
C GLN A 124 -27.45 8.22 4.55
N LEU A 125 -26.59 8.41 3.54
CA LEU A 125 -26.67 9.56 2.63
C LEU A 125 -27.92 9.54 1.73
N ALA A 126 -28.39 8.36 1.34
CA ALA A 126 -29.55 8.19 0.47
C ALA A 126 -30.85 8.54 1.21
N TYR A 127 -31.04 7.98 2.41
CA TYR A 127 -32.30 8.07 3.14
C TYR A 127 -32.33 9.17 4.22
N LEU A 128 -31.20 9.41 4.88
CA LEU A 128 -31.11 10.27 6.07
C LEU A 128 -29.85 11.17 6.00
N PRO A 129 -29.71 12.00 4.96
CA PRO A 129 -28.48 12.79 4.75
C PRO A 129 -28.16 13.72 5.92
N GLU A 130 -29.18 14.27 6.58
CA GLU A 130 -29.03 15.17 7.73
C GLU A 130 -28.48 14.47 8.98
N LEU A 131 -28.64 13.14 9.09
CA LEU A 131 -28.21 12.35 10.25
C LEU A 131 -26.81 11.73 10.07
N THR A 132 -26.17 11.93 8.91
CA THR A 132 -24.87 11.29 8.58
C THR A 132 -23.68 11.93 9.33
N GLY A 133 -23.96 12.89 10.21
CA GLY A 133 -23.01 13.61 11.04
C GLY A 133 -23.24 15.12 10.93
N PRO A 134 -22.94 15.90 11.99
CA PRO A 134 -23.12 17.35 11.95
C PRO A 134 -22.24 17.93 10.86
N GLY A 135 -22.84 18.55 9.84
CA GLY A 135 -22.09 19.23 8.79
C GLY A 135 -21.56 18.32 7.66
N ALA A 136 -22.05 17.08 7.48
CA ALA A 136 -21.44 16.15 6.51
C ALA A 136 -21.48 16.65 5.05
N ILE A 137 -22.54 17.38 4.69
CA ILE A 137 -22.72 18.02 3.39
C ILE A 137 -21.88 19.30 3.34
N GLU A 138 -21.99 20.16 4.35
CA GLU A 138 -21.29 21.44 4.44
C GLU A 138 -19.76 21.26 4.49
N SER A 139 -19.26 20.20 5.09
CA SER A 139 -17.83 19.86 5.11
C SER A 139 -17.28 19.37 3.76
N GLY A 140 -18.15 19.16 2.76
CA GLY A 140 -17.80 18.55 1.48
C GLY A 140 -17.60 17.03 1.55
N SER A 141 -17.65 16.41 2.74
CA SER A 141 -17.33 14.99 2.91
C SER A 141 -18.34 14.05 2.23
N ALA A 142 -19.62 14.41 2.23
CA ALA A 142 -20.67 13.68 1.53
C ALA A 142 -20.54 13.81 0.01
N LEU A 143 -20.27 15.02 -0.49
CA LEU A 143 -20.04 15.26 -1.91
C LEU A 143 -18.79 14.53 -2.40
N ASN A 144 -17.70 14.55 -1.64
CA ASN A 144 -16.47 13.83 -1.97
C ASN A 144 -16.65 12.31 -1.94
N PHE A 145 -17.50 11.78 -1.05
CA PHE A 145 -17.87 10.37 -1.09
C PHE A 145 -18.55 10.04 -2.43
N LEU A 146 -19.57 10.82 -2.81
CA LEU A 146 -20.30 10.62 -4.05
C LEU A 146 -19.41 10.85 -5.29
N LEU A 147 -18.55 11.87 -5.29
CA LEU A 147 -17.59 12.14 -6.38
C LEU A 147 -16.73 10.92 -6.66
N ARG A 148 -16.12 10.32 -5.62
CA ARG A 148 -15.28 9.12 -5.76
C ARG A 148 -16.06 7.89 -6.21
N ARG A 149 -17.34 7.77 -5.84
CA ARG A 149 -18.20 6.66 -6.29
C ARG A 149 -18.65 6.84 -7.74
N LEU A 150 -19.04 8.06 -8.12
CA LEU A 150 -19.41 8.43 -9.49
C LEU A 150 -18.22 8.35 -10.44
N ASP A 151 -17.02 8.67 -9.97
CA ASP A 151 -15.77 8.51 -10.73
C ASP A 151 -15.58 7.07 -11.21
N GLY A 152 -15.57 6.11 -10.29
CA GLY A 152 -15.39 4.69 -10.59
C GLY A 152 -16.58 4.02 -11.28
N THR A 153 -17.72 4.70 -11.41
CA THR A 153 -18.90 4.21 -12.11
C THR A 153 -19.16 5.07 -13.34
N LEU A 154 -20.01 6.09 -13.23
CA LEU A 154 -20.58 6.85 -14.33
C LEU A 154 -19.57 7.71 -15.09
N LEU A 155 -18.64 8.40 -14.42
CA LEU A 155 -17.69 9.31 -15.09
C LEU A 155 -16.66 8.54 -15.92
N THR A 156 -16.20 7.38 -15.46
CA THR A 156 -15.32 6.51 -16.26
C THR A 156 -16.01 6.02 -17.53
N TYR A 157 -17.31 5.71 -17.49
CA TYR A 157 -18.07 5.33 -18.68
C TYR A 157 -18.36 6.52 -19.61
N ASP A 158 -18.70 7.71 -19.09
CA ASP A 158 -18.99 8.90 -19.91
C ASP A 158 -17.72 9.46 -20.60
N LEU A 159 -16.56 9.38 -19.93
CA LEU A 159 -15.26 9.73 -20.54
C LEU A 159 -14.92 8.87 -21.77
N GLN A 160 -15.43 7.64 -21.85
CA GLN A 160 -15.20 6.72 -22.96
C GLN A 160 -16.23 6.84 -24.10
N PHE A 161 -17.40 7.44 -23.86
CA PHE A 161 -18.53 7.47 -24.80
C PHE A 161 -19.10 8.89 -24.99
N ARG A 162 -18.25 9.86 -25.34
CA ARG A 162 -18.57 11.28 -25.64
C ARG A 162 -19.66 11.56 -26.70
N SER A 163 -20.49 10.60 -27.11
CA SER A 163 -21.41 10.79 -28.26
C SER A 163 -22.72 10.01 -28.24
N ASN A 164 -23.24 9.56 -27.09
CA ASN A 164 -24.55 8.88 -27.06
C ASN A 164 -25.68 9.86 -26.69
N GLN A 165 -26.70 9.97 -27.55
CA GLN A 165 -27.90 10.82 -27.36
C GLN A 165 -28.58 10.66 -25.97
N ARG A 166 -28.45 9.49 -25.35
CA ARG A 166 -28.99 9.21 -24.01
C ARG A 166 -28.28 10.00 -22.90
N ASN A 167 -27.00 10.35 -23.08
CA ASN A 167 -26.26 11.18 -22.14
C ASN A 167 -26.68 12.65 -22.26
N ASP A 168 -27.04 13.12 -23.45
CA ASP A 168 -27.51 14.49 -23.67
C ASP A 168 -28.84 14.77 -22.96
N GLU A 169 -29.77 13.81 -22.98
CA GLU A 169 -31.03 13.91 -22.23
C GLU A 169 -30.84 13.94 -20.71
N LEU A 170 -29.85 13.19 -20.19
CA LEU A 170 -29.53 13.19 -18.76
C LEU A 170 -28.84 14.51 -18.36
N ARG A 171 -27.89 14.98 -19.16
CA ARG A 171 -27.18 16.26 -18.96
C ARG A 171 -28.16 17.43 -18.96
N ALA A 172 -29.14 17.44 -19.87
CA ALA A 172 -30.19 18.45 -19.92
C ALA A 172 -31.06 18.52 -18.65
N LYS A 173 -31.17 17.42 -17.90
CA LYS A 173 -31.94 17.35 -16.64
C LYS A 173 -31.13 17.74 -15.41
N LEU A 174 -29.83 18.00 -15.55
CA LEU A 174 -28.91 18.32 -14.46
C LEU A 174 -28.24 19.69 -14.67
N PRO A 175 -29.00 20.76 -14.97
CA PRO A 175 -28.40 22.07 -15.19
C PRO A 175 -27.80 22.58 -13.88
N LEU A 176 -26.59 23.13 -13.97
CA LEU A 176 -25.97 23.87 -12.88
C LEU A 176 -26.32 25.35 -13.01
N ASP A 177 -26.96 25.89 -11.97
CA ASP A 177 -27.16 27.33 -11.83
C ASP A 177 -25.80 28.00 -11.55
N PRO A 178 -25.45 29.11 -12.23
CA PRO A 178 -24.26 29.89 -11.93
C PRO A 178 -24.08 30.20 -10.44
N ASN A 179 -25.16 30.50 -9.72
CA ASN A 179 -25.13 30.80 -8.29
C ASN A 179 -24.69 29.59 -7.44
N VAL A 180 -25.00 28.38 -7.90
CA VAL A 180 -24.55 27.16 -7.23
C VAL A 180 -23.03 27.07 -7.35
N ILE A 181 -22.47 27.25 -8.54
CA ILE A 181 -21.02 27.18 -8.78
C ILE A 181 -20.28 28.25 -7.98
N ALA A 182 -20.77 29.49 -8.00
CA ALA A 182 -20.22 30.60 -7.21
C ALA A 182 -20.12 30.27 -5.70
N GLY A 183 -21.01 29.42 -5.18
CA GLY A 183 -21.00 29.00 -3.79
C GLY A 183 -20.03 27.85 -3.47
N LEU A 184 -19.57 27.09 -4.47
CA LEU A 184 -18.74 25.90 -4.25
C LEU A 184 -17.27 26.26 -3.99
N GLN A 185 -16.66 25.56 -3.03
CA GLN A 185 -15.23 25.62 -2.78
C GLN A 185 -14.60 24.30 -3.18
N PHE A 186 -13.51 24.37 -3.94
CA PHE A 186 -12.71 23.23 -4.35
C PHE A 186 -11.39 23.19 -3.60
N ARG A 187 -10.85 21.98 -3.51
CA ARG A 187 -9.62 21.66 -2.83
C ARG A 187 -8.78 20.74 -3.70
N GLN A 188 -7.55 21.13 -4.00
CA GLN A 188 -6.63 20.26 -4.73
C GLN A 188 -5.77 19.43 -3.78
N LEU A 189 -5.96 18.11 -3.82
CA LEU A 189 -5.13 17.15 -3.09
C LEU A 189 -3.77 17.01 -3.77
N ARG A 190 -2.68 17.26 -3.04
CA ARG A 190 -1.31 16.87 -3.46
C ARG A 190 -0.63 16.04 -2.38
N SER A 191 0.31 15.21 -2.82
CA SER A 191 1.20 14.42 -1.96
C SER A 191 1.80 15.31 -0.85
N GLY A 192 1.66 14.92 0.42
CA GLY A 192 2.19 15.67 1.57
C GLY A 192 1.15 16.33 2.48
N GLY A 193 -0.16 16.13 2.24
CA GLY A 193 -1.21 16.59 3.16
C GLY A 193 -1.49 18.10 3.14
N GLN A 194 -0.85 18.84 2.22
CA GLN A 194 -1.06 20.27 2.05
C GLN A 194 -2.11 20.52 0.97
N ASN A 195 -3.29 20.93 1.43
CA ASN A 195 -4.45 21.19 0.60
C ASN A 195 -4.50 22.67 0.19
N PHE A 196 -4.99 22.93 -1.02
CA PHE A 196 -5.23 24.29 -1.51
C PHE A 196 -6.70 24.46 -1.83
N GLU A 197 -7.34 25.40 -1.14
CA GLU A 197 -8.76 25.66 -1.22
C GLU A 197 -9.02 26.94 -2.02
N PHE A 198 -9.97 26.90 -2.94
CA PHE A 198 -10.32 28.02 -3.83
C PHE A 198 -11.79 27.95 -4.25
N ASN A 199 -12.35 29.08 -4.67
CA ASN A 199 -13.71 29.14 -5.19
C ASN A 199 -13.78 28.53 -6.60
N ALA A 200 -14.80 27.72 -6.87
CA ALA A 200 -15.01 27.06 -8.16
C ALA A 200 -15.11 28.03 -9.35
N GLU A 201 -15.83 29.13 -9.18
CA GLU A 201 -16.06 30.16 -10.22
C GLU A 201 -14.87 31.09 -10.40
N LEU A 202 -14.08 31.36 -9.35
CA LEU A 202 -12.93 32.26 -9.50
C LEU A 202 -11.69 31.49 -9.96
N GLY A 203 -11.50 30.26 -9.46
CA GLY A 203 -10.29 29.47 -9.75
C GLY A 203 -8.99 30.07 -9.21
N GLU A 204 -9.08 31.13 -8.40
CA GLU A 204 -7.94 31.90 -7.90
C GLU A 204 -7.52 31.46 -6.50
N ALA A 205 -6.21 31.44 -6.29
CA ALA A 205 -5.61 31.40 -4.97
C ALA A 205 -5.95 32.65 -4.16
N PHE A 206 -6.16 32.46 -2.85
CA PHE A 206 -6.39 33.53 -1.87
C PHE A 206 -7.62 34.39 -2.16
N ASP A 207 -8.80 33.83 -1.93
CA ASP A 207 -9.99 34.66 -1.87
C ASP A 207 -9.96 35.57 -0.62
N LEU A 208 -9.48 36.81 -0.83
CA LEU A 208 -9.42 37.89 0.17
C LEU A 208 -10.68 38.77 0.15
N SER A 209 -11.75 38.37 -0.58
CA SER A 209 -13.01 39.12 -0.61
C SER A 209 -13.73 39.12 0.75
N TRP A 210 -13.50 38.07 1.54
CA TRP A 210 -14.12 37.89 2.85
C TRP A 210 -13.07 37.75 3.95
N TRP A 211 -13.24 38.54 5.01
CA TRP A 211 -12.39 38.52 6.20
C TRP A 211 -13.18 38.03 7.41
N PRO A 212 -12.60 37.28 8.35
CA PRO A 212 -13.22 37.00 9.65
C PRO A 212 -13.52 38.29 10.41
N SER A 213 -14.57 38.29 11.24
CA SER A 213 -14.98 39.48 12.03
C SER A 213 -13.84 40.08 12.85
N GLY A 214 -12.97 39.22 13.42
CA GLY A 214 -11.79 39.65 14.17
C GLY A 214 -10.77 40.45 13.36
N LEU A 215 -10.72 40.27 12.03
CA LEU A 215 -9.81 40.97 11.11
C LEU A 215 -10.48 42.09 10.30
N ARG A 216 -11.79 42.31 10.45
CA ARG A 216 -12.51 43.42 9.79
C ARG A 216 -12.38 44.76 10.51
N LYS A 217 -11.69 44.79 11.66
CA LYS A 217 -11.55 45.98 12.50
C LYS A 217 -10.57 46.96 11.86
N SER A 218 -10.74 48.25 12.14
CA SER A 218 -9.97 49.31 11.49
C SER A 218 -8.47 49.24 11.77
N GLU A 219 -8.07 48.61 12.86
CA GLU A 219 -6.66 48.38 13.21
C GLU A 219 -5.94 47.45 12.20
N PHE A 220 -6.69 46.73 11.38
CA PHE A 220 -6.15 45.83 10.36
C PHE A 220 -6.21 46.39 8.94
N ASP A 221 -6.85 47.55 8.71
CA ASP A 221 -7.11 48.09 7.35
C ASP A 221 -5.82 48.21 6.52
N THR A 222 -4.81 48.88 7.06
CA THR A 222 -3.51 49.04 6.39
C THR A 222 -2.85 47.70 6.08
N ALA A 223 -2.89 46.75 7.01
CA ALA A 223 -2.27 45.45 6.81
C ALA A 223 -3.03 44.59 5.79
N ARG A 224 -4.36 44.69 5.75
CA ARG A 224 -5.20 44.04 4.74
C ARG A 224 -4.94 44.60 3.35
N GLU A 225 -4.91 45.93 3.22
CA GLU A 225 -4.60 46.59 1.94
C GLU A 225 -3.22 46.19 1.41
N LEU A 226 -2.19 46.17 2.28
CA LEU A 226 -0.85 45.72 1.88
C LEU A 226 -0.85 44.28 1.38
N LEU A 227 -1.62 43.38 2.00
CA LEU A 227 -1.72 41.99 1.57
C LEU A 227 -2.46 41.85 0.24
N VAL A 228 -3.57 42.57 0.06
CA VAL A 228 -4.35 42.59 -1.18
C VAL A 228 -3.47 43.08 -2.34
N ASN A 229 -2.79 44.21 -2.16
CA ASN A 229 -1.90 44.76 -3.19
C ASN A 229 -0.77 43.76 -3.52
N ALA A 230 -0.12 43.18 -2.50
CA ALA A 230 0.94 42.20 -2.72
C ALA A 230 0.47 40.93 -3.45
N ARG A 231 -0.78 40.51 -3.22
CA ARG A 231 -1.42 39.42 -3.97
C ARG A 231 -1.64 39.81 -5.42
N GLU A 232 -2.15 41.02 -5.68
CA GLU A 232 -2.40 41.52 -7.04
C GLU A 232 -1.10 41.63 -7.84
N ASP A 233 -0.02 42.15 -7.23
CA ASP A 233 1.29 42.20 -7.86
C ASP A 233 1.78 40.78 -8.24
N LEU A 234 1.60 39.80 -7.33
CA LEU A 234 1.99 38.42 -7.59
C LEU A 234 1.16 37.78 -8.70
N ALA A 235 -0.14 38.09 -8.75
CA ALA A 235 -1.03 37.63 -9.82
C ALA A 235 -0.64 38.23 -11.18
N GLU A 236 -0.23 39.49 -11.21
CA GLU A 236 0.31 40.14 -12.42
C GLU A 236 1.59 39.44 -12.90
N PHE A 237 2.55 39.18 -11.99
CA PHE A 237 3.75 38.42 -12.33
C PHE A 237 3.46 37.00 -12.83
N ALA A 238 2.43 36.36 -12.30
CA ALA A 238 2.01 35.01 -12.69
C ALA A 238 1.36 34.97 -14.08
N ARG A 239 0.74 36.07 -14.55
CA ARG A 239 0.19 36.15 -15.92
C ARG A 239 1.30 36.20 -16.97
N ASP A 240 2.39 36.89 -16.65
CA ASP A 240 3.53 37.04 -17.57
C ASP A 240 4.43 35.80 -17.62
N ARG A 241 4.33 34.89 -16.64
CA ARG A 241 5.26 33.77 -16.46
C ARG A 241 4.56 32.48 -16.05
N ASN A 242 4.91 31.37 -16.70
CA ASN A 242 4.39 30.04 -16.32
C ASN A 242 4.89 29.53 -14.96
N GLN A 243 5.94 30.13 -14.38
CA GLN A 243 6.53 29.69 -13.12
C GLN A 243 6.93 30.89 -12.26
N LEU A 244 6.62 30.80 -10.96
CA LEU A 244 6.97 31.77 -9.93
C LEU A 244 8.19 31.29 -9.14
N TYR A 245 9.04 32.22 -8.71
CA TYR A 245 10.22 31.95 -7.89
C TYR A 245 10.05 32.52 -6.49
N GLU A 246 10.81 32.00 -5.52
CA GLU A 246 10.80 32.44 -4.10
C GLU A 246 10.88 33.97 -3.93
N LYS A 247 11.72 34.63 -4.73
CA LYS A 247 11.87 36.10 -4.73
C LYS A 247 10.57 36.85 -5.05
N ASP A 248 9.69 36.25 -5.86
CA ASP A 248 8.43 36.86 -6.26
C ASP A 248 7.42 36.85 -5.09
N PHE A 249 7.60 35.93 -4.12
CA PHE A 249 6.78 35.84 -2.89
C PHE A 249 7.24 36.77 -1.76
N ALA A 250 8.42 37.39 -1.86
CA ALA A 250 8.99 38.19 -0.77
C ALA A 250 8.06 39.31 -0.28
N ARG A 251 7.38 40.00 -1.21
CA ARG A 251 6.43 41.07 -0.87
C ARG A 251 5.18 40.53 -0.19
N LEU A 252 4.65 39.39 -0.67
CA LEU A 252 3.50 38.72 -0.08
C LEU A 252 3.81 38.20 1.33
N ASN A 253 4.96 37.55 1.52
CA ASN A 253 5.45 37.06 2.80
C ASN A 253 5.64 38.20 3.81
N SER A 254 6.16 39.35 3.36
CA SER A 254 6.29 40.56 4.19
C SER A 254 4.92 41.12 4.59
N ALA A 255 3.98 41.26 3.65
CA ALA A 255 2.64 41.74 3.95
C ALA A 255 1.88 40.81 4.91
N LEU A 256 1.99 39.49 4.75
CA LEU A 256 1.41 38.51 5.67
C LEU A 256 2.05 38.57 7.06
N SER A 257 3.37 38.76 7.13
CA SER A 257 4.08 38.95 8.39
C SER A 257 3.61 40.22 9.12
N ASN A 258 3.40 41.31 8.39
CA ASN A 258 2.87 42.56 8.95
C ASN A 258 1.44 42.36 9.51
N LEU A 259 0.59 41.62 8.80
CA LEU A 259 -0.75 41.29 9.29
C LEU A 259 -0.70 40.42 10.56
N TRP A 260 0.20 39.43 10.62
CA TRP A 260 0.43 38.66 11.84
C TRP A 260 0.92 39.51 13.01
N GLN A 261 1.80 40.48 12.75
CA GLN A 261 2.29 41.41 13.79
C GLN A 261 1.15 42.30 14.31
N ALA A 262 0.35 42.89 13.41
CA ALA A 262 -0.84 43.66 13.78
C ALA A 262 -1.82 42.81 14.60
N PHE A 263 -2.05 41.55 14.19
CA PHE A 263 -2.90 40.61 14.91
C PHE A 263 -2.43 40.35 16.34
N ARG A 264 -1.13 40.07 16.52
CA ARG A 264 -0.53 39.83 17.85
C ARG A 264 -0.50 41.09 18.72
N ALA A 265 -0.31 42.25 18.12
CA ALA A 265 -0.34 43.52 18.84
C ALA A 265 -1.75 43.87 19.33
N TYR A 266 -2.77 43.61 18.52
CA TYR A 266 -4.16 43.90 18.86
C TYR A 266 -4.77 42.90 19.86
N TYR A 267 -4.56 41.60 19.67
CA TYR A 267 -5.11 40.54 20.52
C TYR A 267 -4.15 40.19 21.67
N THR A 268 -4.09 41.08 22.67
CA THR A 268 -3.39 40.82 23.94
C THR A 268 -4.19 39.82 24.81
N ARG A 269 -3.52 39.20 25.79
CA ARG A 269 -4.17 38.25 26.72
C ARG A 269 -5.42 38.87 27.36
N ASP A 270 -5.34 40.12 27.79
CA ASP A 270 -6.46 40.80 28.45
C ASP A 270 -7.65 40.98 27.51
N ARG A 271 -7.41 41.46 26.28
CA ARG A 271 -8.45 41.66 25.26
C ARG A 271 -9.13 40.37 24.79
N ILE A 272 -8.40 39.26 24.77
CA ILE A 272 -8.96 37.95 24.44
C ILE A 272 -10.03 37.55 25.47
N PHE A 273 -9.82 37.88 26.75
CA PHE A 273 -10.70 37.49 27.85
C PHE A 273 -11.70 38.58 28.29
N GLU A 274 -11.55 39.83 27.83
CA GLU A 274 -12.43 40.97 28.16
C GLU A 274 -13.94 40.68 27.96
N ASN A 275 -14.31 39.94 26.90
CA ASN A 275 -15.70 39.55 26.62
C ASN A 275 -15.89 38.02 26.54
N ALA A 276 -15.12 37.28 27.36
CA ALA A 276 -15.11 35.81 27.55
C ALA A 276 -15.30 34.95 26.29
N ASN A 277 -16.51 34.85 25.75
CA ASN A 277 -16.83 33.99 24.60
C ASN A 277 -16.67 34.68 23.25
N ARG A 278 -17.07 35.95 23.11
CA ARG A 278 -17.09 36.61 21.79
C ARG A 278 -15.68 36.95 21.32
N SER A 279 -14.91 37.64 22.15
CA SER A 279 -13.52 38.02 21.83
C SER A 279 -12.64 36.79 21.54
N TYR A 280 -12.85 35.70 22.30
CA TYR A 280 -12.13 34.45 22.09
C TYR A 280 -12.49 33.78 20.76
N THR A 281 -13.77 33.76 20.38
CA THR A 281 -14.21 33.19 19.10
C THR A 281 -13.67 34.01 17.93
N GLU A 282 -13.78 35.35 17.98
CA GLU A 282 -13.21 36.24 16.97
C GLU A 282 -11.69 36.05 16.80
N TYR A 283 -10.97 35.92 17.93
CA TYR A 283 -9.54 35.63 17.95
C TYR A 283 -9.23 34.27 17.29
N ARG A 284 -9.94 33.21 17.66
CA ARG A 284 -9.70 31.86 17.15
C ARG A 284 -9.97 31.77 15.64
N ASP A 285 -11.06 32.36 15.18
CA ASP A 285 -11.43 32.37 13.76
C ASP A 285 -10.40 33.13 12.93
N ALA A 286 -10.00 34.33 13.40
CA ALA A 286 -8.94 35.11 12.79
C ALA A 286 -7.59 34.37 12.77
N GLN A 287 -7.20 33.74 13.87
CA GLN A 287 -5.97 32.96 13.94
C GLN A 287 -5.98 31.77 12.98
N THR A 288 -7.11 31.05 12.89
CA THR A 288 -7.28 29.90 12.00
C THR A 288 -7.19 30.34 10.55
N PHE A 289 -7.84 31.44 10.21
CA PHE A 289 -7.76 32.05 8.89
C PHE A 289 -6.33 32.43 8.51
N LEU A 290 -5.59 33.13 9.39
CA LEU A 290 -4.20 33.53 9.12
C LEU A 290 -3.27 32.32 8.94
N LYS A 291 -3.46 31.24 9.72
CA LYS A 291 -2.70 29.99 9.53
C LYS A 291 -3.02 29.30 8.20
N SER A 292 -4.28 29.33 7.78
CA SER A 292 -4.68 28.82 6.47
C SER A 292 -4.02 29.62 5.36
N LEU A 293 -4.00 30.95 5.47
CA LEU A 293 -3.37 31.85 4.51
C LEU A 293 -1.86 31.59 4.42
N ASP A 294 -1.17 31.50 5.55
CA ASP A 294 0.26 31.15 5.64
C ASP A 294 0.58 29.81 4.97
N SER A 295 -0.23 28.79 5.24
CA SER A 295 -0.09 27.47 4.62
C SER A 295 -0.29 27.52 3.09
N GLN A 296 -1.23 28.33 2.62
CA GLN A 296 -1.48 28.53 1.20
C GLN A 296 -0.32 29.27 0.51
N VAL A 297 0.25 30.31 1.14
CA VAL A 297 1.43 31.03 0.62
C VAL A 297 2.62 30.09 0.52
N PHE A 298 2.95 29.39 1.60
CA PHE A 298 4.04 28.42 1.60
C PHE A 298 3.88 27.33 0.52
N ARG A 299 2.64 26.86 0.28
CA ARG A 299 2.37 25.89 -0.80
C ARG A 299 2.61 26.48 -2.19
N LEU A 300 2.21 27.72 -2.44
CA LEU A 300 2.43 28.33 -3.75
C LEU A 300 3.90 28.65 -3.97
N GLU A 301 4.61 29.07 -2.93
CA GLU A 301 6.05 29.27 -2.96
C GLU A 301 6.80 27.97 -3.25
N SER A 302 6.44 26.87 -2.58
CA SER A 302 7.08 25.56 -2.80
C SER A 302 6.74 24.92 -4.15
N THR A 303 5.56 25.18 -4.70
CA THR A 303 5.15 24.62 -6.00
C THR A 303 5.56 25.50 -7.19
N GLY A 304 5.71 26.81 -6.99
CA GLY A 304 6.00 27.79 -8.03
C GLY A 304 4.94 27.83 -9.16
N ASN A 305 3.75 27.27 -8.94
CA ASN A 305 2.78 27.03 -9.99
C ASN A 305 1.93 28.29 -10.25
N ALA A 306 2.23 29.01 -11.33
CA ALA A 306 1.49 30.19 -11.75
C ALA A 306 0.03 29.90 -12.13
N ALA A 307 -0.32 28.64 -12.43
CA ALA A 307 -1.69 28.25 -12.78
C ALA A 307 -2.72 28.51 -11.66
N ALA A 308 -2.26 28.69 -10.41
CA ALA A 308 -3.11 29.07 -9.29
C ALA A 308 -3.61 30.54 -9.37
N PHE A 309 -3.01 31.35 -10.25
CA PHE A 309 -3.37 32.75 -10.50
C PHE A 309 -3.87 33.00 -11.93
N ASP A 310 -3.60 32.08 -12.87
CA ASP A 310 -4.02 32.15 -14.29
C ASP A 310 -5.47 31.65 -14.53
N GLY A 311 -6.24 31.37 -13.47
CA GLY A 311 -7.63 30.94 -13.59
C GLY A 311 -7.83 29.57 -14.27
N ARG A 312 -6.78 28.78 -14.53
CA ARG A 312 -6.91 27.45 -15.17
C ARG A 312 -7.67 26.43 -14.32
N LEU A 313 -7.73 26.66 -13.01
CA LEU A 313 -8.52 25.86 -12.08
C LEU A 313 -9.97 26.33 -11.97
N ARG A 314 -10.34 27.42 -12.65
CA ARG A 314 -11.71 27.91 -12.74
C ARG A 314 -12.55 26.92 -13.54
N PHE A 315 -13.71 26.56 -12.98
CA PHE A 315 -14.76 25.91 -13.74
C PHE A 315 -15.62 26.99 -14.42
N ASP A 316 -15.62 26.99 -15.74
CA ASP A 316 -16.36 27.94 -16.56
C ASP A 316 -17.53 27.23 -17.24
N LEU A 317 -18.76 27.70 -16.98
CA LEU A 317 -19.99 27.14 -17.55
C LEU A 317 -20.00 27.13 -19.09
N GLU A 318 -19.41 28.15 -19.72
CA GLU A 318 -19.41 28.27 -21.19
C GLU A 318 -18.36 27.37 -21.82
N ARG A 319 -17.21 27.21 -21.17
CA ARG A 319 -16.06 26.45 -21.69
C ARG A 319 -16.10 24.97 -21.31
N ASP A 320 -16.41 24.68 -20.05
CA ASP A 320 -16.26 23.36 -19.45
C ASP A 320 -17.61 22.60 -19.38
N GLY A 321 -18.73 23.32 -19.51
CA GLY A 321 -20.09 22.77 -19.62
C GLY A 321 -21.02 23.22 -18.50
N SER A 322 -22.33 23.29 -18.78
CA SER A 322 -23.32 23.85 -17.86
C SER A 322 -24.09 22.83 -17.02
N ASP A 323 -23.55 21.62 -16.85
CA ASP A 323 -24.22 20.50 -16.21
C ASP A 323 -23.36 19.87 -15.10
N LEU A 324 -24.02 19.17 -14.17
CA LEU A 324 -23.33 18.53 -13.05
C LEU A 324 -22.24 17.55 -13.49
N LEU A 325 -22.47 16.77 -14.55
CA LEU A 325 -21.51 15.75 -14.98
C LEU A 325 -20.24 16.40 -15.53
N SER A 326 -20.39 17.50 -16.26
CA SER A 326 -19.27 18.33 -16.72
C SER A 326 -18.45 18.88 -15.55
N LEU A 327 -19.10 19.36 -14.48
CA LEU A 327 -18.42 19.80 -13.26
C LEU A 327 -17.64 18.66 -12.59
N LEU A 328 -18.27 17.50 -12.37
CA LEU A 328 -17.62 16.37 -11.72
C LEU A 328 -16.46 15.83 -12.58
N THR A 329 -16.63 15.81 -13.90
CA THR A 329 -15.58 15.43 -14.85
C THR A 329 -14.38 16.38 -14.75
N PHE A 330 -14.64 17.69 -14.72
CA PHE A 330 -13.60 18.70 -14.52
C PHE A 330 -12.86 18.49 -13.21
N MET A 331 -13.57 18.21 -12.11
CA MET A 331 -12.95 17.95 -10.81
C MET A 331 -12.06 16.70 -10.83
N VAL A 332 -12.53 15.59 -11.39
CA VAL A 332 -11.75 14.35 -11.51
C VAL A 332 -10.48 14.58 -12.35
N GLN A 333 -10.62 15.23 -13.51
CA GLN A 333 -9.48 15.48 -14.42
C GLN A 333 -8.40 16.37 -13.77
N ASN A 334 -8.80 17.32 -12.92
CA ASN A 334 -7.88 18.25 -12.26
C ASN A 334 -7.46 17.80 -10.85
N GLY A 335 -7.90 16.63 -10.39
CA GLY A 335 -7.60 16.10 -9.05
C GLY A 335 -8.17 16.97 -7.93
N LEU A 336 -9.38 17.49 -8.12
CA LEU A 336 -10.08 18.39 -7.20
C LEU A 336 -11.11 17.64 -6.36
N GLU A 337 -11.30 18.11 -5.14
CA GLU A 337 -12.32 17.69 -4.21
C GLU A 337 -13.14 18.90 -3.75
N PHE A 338 -14.32 18.68 -3.18
CA PHE A 338 -15.04 19.72 -2.47
C PHE A 338 -14.32 20.06 -1.15
N ALA A 339 -14.09 21.35 -0.92
CA ALA A 339 -13.68 21.88 0.38
C ALA A 339 -14.90 22.09 1.29
N ALA A 340 -14.70 22.58 2.51
CA ALA A 340 -15.81 22.99 3.35
C ALA A 340 -16.49 24.26 2.78
N ALA A 341 -17.82 24.32 2.90
CA ALA A 341 -18.62 25.48 2.54
C ALA A 341 -18.20 26.69 3.38
N LYS A 342 -18.12 27.86 2.74
CA LYS A 342 -18.05 29.14 3.46
C LYS A 342 -19.43 29.48 4.00
N ASN A 343 -19.46 30.22 5.12
CA ASN A 343 -20.71 30.68 5.73
C ASN A 343 -21.58 31.42 4.70
N GLY A 344 -22.82 30.96 4.51
CA GLY A 344 -23.77 31.52 3.54
C GLY A 344 -23.85 30.76 2.20
N ASN A 345 -22.92 29.85 1.93
CA ASN A 345 -22.88 29.06 0.69
C ASN A 345 -23.35 27.61 0.87
N GLU A 346 -23.92 27.27 2.03
CA GLU A 346 -24.36 25.91 2.36
C GLU A 346 -25.45 25.42 1.40
N ALA A 347 -26.31 26.33 0.94
CA ALA A 347 -27.38 26.02 -0.01
C ALA A 347 -26.83 25.42 -1.33
N SER A 348 -25.69 25.92 -1.82
CA SER A 348 -25.03 25.40 -3.03
C SER A 348 -24.54 23.98 -2.84
N TYR A 349 -24.02 23.66 -1.66
CA TYR A 349 -23.58 22.31 -1.30
C TYR A 349 -24.76 21.34 -1.19
N HIS A 350 -25.86 21.75 -0.55
CA HIS A 350 -27.08 20.94 -0.44
C HIS A 350 -27.69 20.66 -1.81
N THR A 351 -27.74 21.68 -2.67
CA THR A 351 -28.28 21.54 -4.03
C THR A 351 -27.42 20.57 -4.85
N THR A 352 -26.10 20.78 -4.85
CA THR A 352 -25.15 19.92 -5.57
C THR A 352 -25.22 18.49 -5.04
N PHE A 353 -25.27 18.30 -3.72
CA PHE A 353 -25.40 16.99 -3.10
C PHE A 353 -26.66 16.25 -3.55
N ARG A 354 -27.83 16.92 -3.58
CA ARG A 354 -29.08 16.30 -4.05
C ARG A 354 -28.95 15.82 -5.49
N MET A 355 -28.42 16.66 -6.38
CA MET A 355 -28.20 16.27 -7.77
C MET A 355 -27.25 15.08 -7.88
N MET A 356 -26.10 15.09 -7.17
CA MET A 356 -25.15 13.98 -7.17
C MET A 356 -25.76 12.68 -6.62
N ARG A 357 -26.54 12.77 -5.55
CA ARG A 357 -27.24 11.64 -4.94
C ARG A 357 -28.23 11.02 -5.91
N ASP A 358 -29.03 11.85 -6.57
CA ASP A 358 -30.07 11.40 -7.49
C ASP A 358 -29.45 10.72 -8.73
N VAL A 359 -28.34 11.26 -9.24
CA VAL A 359 -27.55 10.60 -10.29
C VAL A 359 -26.97 9.28 -9.80
N TYR A 360 -26.35 9.27 -8.62
CA TYR A 360 -25.71 8.08 -8.09
C TYR A 360 -26.74 6.97 -7.79
N ALA A 361 -27.94 7.31 -7.35
CA ALA A 361 -29.02 6.34 -7.15
C ALA A 361 -29.38 5.56 -8.42
N LEU A 362 -29.19 6.13 -9.62
CA LEU A 362 -29.42 5.44 -10.90
C LEU A 362 -28.36 4.37 -11.20
N VAL A 363 -27.16 4.51 -10.64
CA VAL A 363 -26.02 3.62 -10.92
C VAL A 363 -25.58 2.79 -9.71
N ALA A 364 -26.13 3.06 -8.53
CA ALA A 364 -25.74 2.43 -7.26
C ALA A 364 -25.83 0.89 -7.31
N ASP A 365 -26.83 0.34 -8.01
CA ASP A 365 -27.00 -1.12 -8.17
C ASP A 365 -25.86 -1.78 -8.95
N SER A 366 -25.12 -0.99 -9.74
CA SER A 366 -23.97 -1.44 -10.52
C SER A 366 -22.63 -1.21 -9.79
N ASP A 367 -22.60 -0.52 -8.65
CA ASP A 367 -21.35 -0.31 -7.89
C ASP A 367 -20.99 -1.57 -7.07
N GLU A 368 -19.97 -2.29 -7.53
CA GLU A 368 -19.41 -3.45 -6.81
C GLU A 368 -18.83 -3.09 -5.44
N ALA A 369 -18.47 -1.82 -5.22
CA ALA A 369 -17.94 -1.36 -3.95
C ALA A 369 -19.02 -1.21 -2.85
N LEU A 370 -20.30 -1.31 -3.20
CA LEU A 370 -21.42 -1.36 -2.24
C LEU A 370 -21.86 -2.79 -1.89
N LYS A 371 -21.42 -3.80 -2.65
CA LYS A 371 -21.81 -5.19 -2.48
C LYS A 371 -20.75 -5.92 -1.65
N PRO A 372 -20.87 -5.97 -0.30
CA PRO A 372 -20.02 -6.87 0.46
C PRO A 372 -20.27 -8.29 -0.07
N GLU A 373 -19.20 -9.01 -0.39
CA GLU A 373 -19.35 -10.43 -0.68
C GLU A 373 -19.89 -11.03 0.62
N LYS A 374 -21.05 -11.71 0.57
CA LYS A 374 -21.61 -12.35 1.79
C LYS A 374 -20.48 -13.20 2.36
N THR A 375 -19.97 -12.81 3.53
CA THR A 375 -18.93 -13.55 4.22
C THR A 375 -19.42 -14.98 4.32
N ARG A 376 -18.67 -15.93 3.74
CA ARG A 376 -18.97 -17.37 3.68
C ARG A 376 -19.19 -18.05 5.05
N GLU A 377 -19.21 -17.30 6.15
CA GLU A 377 -19.48 -17.80 7.49
C GLU A 377 -20.92 -18.33 7.67
N ASP A 378 -21.88 -17.92 6.82
CA ASP A 378 -23.24 -18.51 6.82
C ASP A 378 -23.37 -19.78 5.95
N THR A 379 -22.28 -20.24 5.32
CA THR A 379 -22.28 -21.43 4.42
C THR A 379 -21.29 -22.51 4.82
N VAL A 380 -20.84 -22.55 6.09
CA VAL A 380 -20.15 -23.73 6.60
C VAL A 380 -21.19 -24.69 7.18
N SER A 381 -21.87 -25.44 6.30
CA SER A 381 -22.18 -26.82 6.67
C SER A 381 -20.86 -27.51 6.98
N PRO A 382 -20.77 -28.38 8.01
CA PRO A 382 -19.56 -29.13 8.34
C PRO A 382 -19.35 -30.23 7.28
N GLY A 383 -19.00 -29.80 6.07
CA GLY A 383 -18.49 -30.64 5.00
C GLY A 383 -17.03 -30.88 5.28
N VAL A 384 -16.77 -32.01 5.93
CA VAL A 384 -15.49 -32.69 6.06
C VAL A 384 -14.62 -32.41 4.83
N LEU A 385 -13.55 -31.62 5.01
CA LEU A 385 -12.42 -31.67 4.09
C LEU A 385 -11.83 -33.07 4.26
N GLU A 386 -12.30 -34.02 3.46
CA GLU A 386 -11.62 -35.29 3.23
C GLU A 386 -10.23 -34.94 2.70
N LEU A 387 -9.27 -34.92 3.62
CA LEU A 387 -7.86 -35.06 3.33
C LEU A 387 -7.72 -36.32 2.50
N SER A 388 -7.53 -36.12 1.20
CA SER A 388 -7.22 -37.17 0.24
C SER A 388 -6.05 -37.98 0.81
N ASP A 389 -6.32 -39.26 0.97
CA ASP A 389 -5.47 -40.27 1.58
C ASP A 389 -4.01 -40.20 1.07
N PRO A 390 -3.01 -39.90 1.93
CA PRO A 390 -1.60 -39.88 1.54
C PRO A 390 -1.07 -41.29 1.17
N SER A 391 -1.86 -42.34 1.34
CA SER A 391 -1.54 -43.72 0.94
C SER A 391 -1.46 -43.93 -0.57
N ALA A 392 -2.01 -43.01 -1.38
CA ALA A 392 -2.04 -43.15 -2.84
C ALA A 392 -0.67 -42.93 -3.54
N LEU A 393 0.33 -42.39 -2.85
CA LEU A 393 1.66 -42.11 -3.42
C LEU A 393 2.75 -43.14 -3.05
N LEU A 394 2.39 -44.23 -2.35
CA LEU A 394 3.31 -45.32 -2.01
C LEU A 394 3.07 -46.59 -2.85
N ARG A 395 2.31 -46.50 -3.94
CA ARG A 395 2.22 -47.55 -4.97
C ARG A 395 2.66 -46.99 -6.31
N ASN A 396 3.97 -46.84 -6.50
CA ASN A 396 4.68 -46.97 -7.77
C ASN A 396 6.20 -46.99 -7.51
#